data_AF-A0A4Y7RVJ0-F1
#
_entry.id   AF-A0A4Y7RVJ0-F1
#
_cell.length_a   1.000
_cell.length_b   1.000
_cell.length_c   1.000
_cell.angle_alpha   90.00
_cell.angle_beta   90.00
_cell.angle_gamma   90.00
#
_symmetry.space_group_name_H-M   'P 1'
#
loop_
_entity.id
_entity.type
_entity.pdbx_description
1 polymer ?
#
loop_
_entity_poly.entity_id
_entity_poly.type
_entity_poly.pdbx_seq_one_letter_code
_entity_poly.pdbx_strand_id
1 'polypeptide(L)'
;MSFSEISIYQVKPDKTNEFEAIMKDAVQMMKVIDGCQSLRLIQRTHYIKDMKTIKDGLQPDKLTRIVKCVRYALYRTARYLTE
;
A
#
# COMPACT_ATOMS: atom_id res chain seq x y z
N MET A 1 5.15 -22.40 5.02
CA MET A 1 3.92 -21.58 5.06
C MET A 1 4.17 -20.23 4.38
N SER A 2 3.14 -19.53 3.90
CA SER A 2 3.24 -18.17 3.37
C SER A 2 2.54 -17.17 4.30
N PHE A 3 3.07 -15.97 4.40
CA PHE A 3 2.48 -14.88 5.17
C PHE A 3 2.26 -13.65 4.29
N SER A 4 1.31 -12.82 4.70
CA SER A 4 1.05 -11.51 4.08
C SER A 4 1.31 -10.43 5.12
N GLU A 5 2.06 -9.41 4.72
CA GLU A 5 2.35 -8.22 5.50
C GLU A 5 1.78 -7.00 4.79
N ILE A 6 1.16 -6.10 5.56
CA ILE A 6 0.66 -4.82 5.06
C ILE A 6 1.28 -3.72 5.90
N SER A 7 2.16 -2.95 5.28
CA SER A 7 2.75 -1.76 5.90
C SER A 7 2.00 -0.52 5.43
N ILE A 8 1.48 0.28 6.37
CA ILE A 8 0.75 1.51 6.07
C ILE A 8 1.62 2.71 6.38
N TYR A 9 1.89 3.51 5.36
CA TYR A 9 2.71 4.73 5.46
C TYR A 9 1.84 5.97 5.41
N GLN A 10 2.16 6.95 6.23
CA GLN A 10 1.57 8.29 6.19
C GLN A 10 2.65 9.28 5.83
N VAL A 11 2.54 9.89 4.65
CA VAL A 11 3.56 10.78 4.08
C VAL A 11 3.00 12.18 3.98
N LYS A 12 3.80 13.19 4.32
CA LYS A 12 3.42 14.60 4.10
C LYS A 12 3.30 14.86 2.60
N PRO A 13 2.31 15.65 2.15
CA PRO A 13 2.10 15.91 0.71
C PRO A 13 3.33 16.51 0.03
N ASP A 14 4.11 17.33 0.74
CA ASP A 14 5.34 17.95 0.21
C ASP A 14 6.49 16.96 -0.03
N LYS A 15 6.42 15.75 0.55
CA LYS A 15 7.47 14.73 0.49
C LYS A 15 7.06 13.47 -0.29
N THR A 16 5.93 13.50 -0.99
CA THR A 16 5.43 12.34 -1.74
C THR A 16 6.39 11.90 -2.83
N ASN A 17 6.95 12.84 -3.60
CA ASN A 17 7.88 12.52 -4.69
C ASN A 17 9.15 11.85 -4.18
N GLU A 18 9.72 12.35 -3.07
CA GLU A 18 10.90 11.77 -2.43
C GLU A 18 10.59 10.35 -1.92
N PHE A 19 9.43 10.17 -1.27
CA PHE A 19 8.99 8.88 -0.78
C PHE A 19 8.77 7.86 -1.91
N GLU A 20 8.15 8.26 -3.01
CA GLU A 20 7.92 7.39 -4.17
C GLU A 20 9.24 6.96 -4.83
N ALA A 21 10.23 7.86 -4.91
CA ALA A 21 11.56 7.52 -5.39
C ALA A 21 12.24 6.48 -4.50
N ILE A 22 12.25 6.68 -3.17
CA ILE A 22 12.83 5.73 -2.20
C ILE A 22 12.10 4.39 -2.25
N MET A 23 10.77 4.41 -2.29
CA MET A 23 9.96 3.20 -2.32
C MET A 23 10.14 2.41 -3.60
N LYS A 24 10.37 3.07 -4.74
CA LYS A 24 10.65 2.39 -6.01
C LYS A 24 11.92 1.54 -5.91
N ASP A 25 12.99 2.11 -5.37
CA ASP A 25 14.25 1.42 -5.12
C ASP A 25 14.08 0.27 -4.11
N ALA A 26 13.42 0.55 -2.98
CA ALA A 26 13.13 -0.45 -1.95
C ALA A 26 12.32 -1.64 -2.48
N VAL A 27 11.30 -1.38 -3.30
CA VAL A 27 10.48 -2.41 -3.95
C VAL A 27 11.30 -3.25 -4.92
N GLN A 28 12.22 -2.65 -5.67
CA GLN A 28 13.13 -3.40 -6.55
C GLN A 28 14.04 -4.32 -5.73
N MET A 29 14.63 -3.82 -4.64
CA MET A 29 15.46 -4.64 -3.75
C MET A 29 14.68 -5.80 -3.13
N MET A 30 13.48 -5.53 -2.59
CA MET A 30 12.66 -6.55 -1.93
C MET A 30 12.16 -7.63 -2.87
N LYS A 31 11.96 -7.33 -4.15
CA LYS A 31 11.56 -8.33 -5.17
C LYS A 31 12.64 -9.37 -5.45
N VAL A 32 13.91 -9.05 -5.19
CA VAL A 32 15.05 -9.96 -5.40
C VAL A 32 15.27 -10.86 -4.19
N ILE A 33 14.67 -10.55 -3.04
CA ILE A 33 14.78 -11.39 -1.83
C ILE A 33 14.06 -12.72 -2.08
N ASP A 34 14.78 -13.81 -1.85
CA ASP A 34 14.24 -15.16 -1.98
C ASP A 34 13.03 -15.36 -1.07
N GLY A 35 12.01 -16.05 -1.57
CA GLY A 35 10.73 -16.20 -0.88
C GLY A 35 9.74 -15.03 -1.03
N CYS A 36 10.10 -13.90 -1.66
CA CYS A 36 9.13 -12.84 -1.97
C CYS A 36 8.22 -13.27 -3.14
N GLN A 37 6.93 -13.50 -2.86
CA GLN A 37 5.96 -13.94 -3.87
C GLN A 37 5.28 -12.77 -4.58
N SER A 38 4.89 -11.75 -3.81
CA SER A 38 4.19 -10.60 -4.37
C SER A 38 4.51 -9.34 -3.57
N LEU A 39 4.66 -8.21 -4.27
CA LEU A 39 4.88 -6.91 -3.66
C LEU A 39 4.14 -5.84 -4.45
N ARG A 40 3.23 -5.13 -3.78
CA ARG A 40 2.41 -4.07 -4.38
C ARG A 40 2.43 -2.84 -3.50
N LEU A 41 2.91 -1.72 -4.04
CA LEU A 41 2.74 -0.41 -3.43
C LEU A 41 1.45 0.21 -3.99
N ILE A 42 0.54 0.58 -3.10
CA ILE A 42 -0.78 1.10 -3.45
C ILE A 42 -0.95 2.45 -2.77
N GLN A 43 -1.14 3.51 -3.57
CA GLN A 43 -1.54 4.81 -3.06
C GLN A 43 -3.04 4.81 -2.78
N ARG A 44 -3.44 5.37 -1.63
CA ARG A 44 -4.85 5.53 -1.30
C ARG A 44 -5.47 6.68 -2.10
N THR A 45 -6.27 6.35 -3.09
CA THR A 45 -7.00 7.30 -3.94
C THR A 45 -8.50 7.37 -3.66
N HIS A 46 -9.05 6.42 -2.90
CA HIS A 46 -10.47 6.34 -2.58
C HIS A 46 -10.70 6.19 -1.06
N TYR A 47 -11.89 6.54 -0.60
CA TYR A 47 -12.33 6.32 0.78
C TYR A 47 -13.74 5.73 0.81
N ILE A 48 -14.03 5.05 1.91
CA ILE A 48 -15.37 4.52 2.20
C ILE A 48 -15.98 5.48 3.21
N LYS A 49 -17.14 6.06 2.88
CA LYS A 49 -17.83 7.02 3.74
C LYS A 49 -18.56 6.32 4.90
N ASP A 50 -19.22 5.20 4.61
CA ASP A 50 -19.98 4.42 5.59
C ASP A 50 -19.86 2.91 5.31
N MET A 51 -19.92 2.09 6.36
CA MET A 51 -19.81 0.63 6.23
C MET A 51 -21.04 0.01 5.55
N LYS A 52 -22.21 0.65 5.63
CA LYS A 52 -23.45 0.21 4.95
C LYS A 52 -23.29 0.28 3.43
N THR A 53 -22.58 1.29 2.93
CA THR A 53 -22.29 1.48 1.51
C THR A 53 -21.61 0.25 0.89
N ILE A 54 -20.81 -0.50 1.67
CA ILE A 54 -20.19 -1.76 1.24
C ILE A 54 -21.23 -2.87 1.08
N LYS A 55 -22.17 -2.96 2.03
CA LYS A 55 -23.25 -3.98 2.00
C LYS A 55 -24.20 -3.76 0.82
N ASP A 56 -24.45 -2.49 0.48
CA ASP A 56 -25.27 -2.09 -0.68
C ASP A 56 -24.51 -2.20 -2.01
N GLY A 57 -23.24 -2.60 -2.01
CA GLY A 57 -22.43 -2.81 -3.23
C GLY A 57 -22.06 -1.51 -3.96
N LEU A 58 -22.18 -0.36 -3.31
CA LEU A 58 -21.85 0.94 -3.88
C LEU A 58 -20.33 1.12 -3.98
N GLN A 59 -19.88 1.79 -5.05
CA GLN A 59 -18.47 2.05 -5.27
C GLN A 59 -17.89 3.05 -4.25
N PRO A 60 -16.63 2.88 -3.84
CA PRO A 60 -15.98 3.83 -2.92
C PRO A 60 -15.78 5.20 -3.58
N ASP A 61 -15.92 6.26 -2.79
CA ASP A 61 -15.78 7.63 -3.24
C ASP A 61 -14.30 7.99 -3.52
N LYS A 62 -14.06 8.73 -4.60
CA LYS A 62 -12.73 9.28 -4.92
C LYS A 62 -12.32 10.33 -3.88
N LEU A 63 -11.07 10.29 -3.47
CA LEU A 63 -10.50 11.30 -2.60
C LEU A 63 -10.32 12.60 -3.38
N THR A 64 -11.16 13.60 -3.11
CA THR A 64 -11.14 14.89 -3.82
C THR A 64 -10.09 15.86 -3.28
N ARG A 65 -9.60 15.65 -2.05
CA ARG A 65 -8.60 16.52 -1.42
C ARG A 65 -7.67 15.74 -0.49
N ILE A 66 -6.37 15.99 -0.62
CA ILE A 66 -5.35 15.55 0.32
C ILE A 66 -5.23 16.62 1.40
N VAL A 67 -5.76 16.35 2.60
CA VAL A 67 -5.90 17.38 3.66
C VAL A 67 -4.67 17.47 4.57
N LYS A 68 -3.99 16.34 4.84
CA LYS A 68 -2.88 16.28 5.81
C LYS A 68 -1.73 15.39 5.38
N CYS A 69 -2.05 14.21 4.86
CA CYS A 69 -1.06 13.23 4.45
C CYS A 69 -1.61 12.38 3.30
N VAL A 70 -0.70 11.90 2.46
CA VAL A 70 -0.96 10.84 1.49
C VAL A 70 -0.68 9.51 2.17
N ARG A 71 -1.61 8.56 2.02
CA ARG A 71 -1.47 7.23 2.61
C ARG A 71 -1.07 6.24 1.53
N TYR A 72 -0.05 5.45 1.83
CA TYR A 72 0.38 4.34 0.98
C TYR A 72 0.25 3.03 1.76
N ALA A 73 -0.14 1.97 1.08
CA ALA A 73 -0.14 0.61 1.60
C ALA A 73 0.84 -0.22 0.78
N LEU A 74 1.82 -0.82 1.44
CA LEU A 74 2.70 -1.81 0.84
C LEU A 74 2.17 -3.19 1.23
N TYR A 75 1.65 -3.92 0.26
CA TYR A 75 1.21 -5.29 0.41
C TYR A 75 2.35 -6.22 -0.04
N ARG A 76 2.86 -7.04 0.88
CA ARG A 76 3.88 -8.04 0.61
C ARG A 76 3.35 -9.43 0.96
N THR A 77 3.48 -10.36 0.03
CA THR A 77 3.32 -11.79 0.31
C THR A 77 4.68 -12.44 0.23
N ALA A 78 5.08 -13.17 1.27
CA ALA A 78 6.34 -13.89 1.31
C ALA A 78 6.13 -15.32 1.83
N ARG A 79 7.02 -16.21 1.42
CA ARG A 79 7.12 -17.57 1.93
C ARG A 79 8.20 -17.61 3.00
N TYR A 80 7.96 -18.35 4.07
CA TYR A 80 9.05 -18.72 4.97
C TYR A 80 10.03 -19.60 4.19
N LEU A 81 11.28 -19.15 4.12
CA LEU A 81 12.41 -19.99 3.73
C LEU A 81 12.69 -20.87 4.94
N THR A 82 12.17 -22.10 4.90
CA THR A 82 12.66 -23.17 5.77
C THR A 82 14.00 -23.60 5.18
N GLU A 83 15.09 -23.38 5.91
CA GLU A 83 16.34 -24.14 5.73
C GLU A 83 16.06 -25.65 5.78
#